data_AF-A0A1V5Q3J2-F1
#
_entry.id   AF-A0A1V5Q3J2-F1
#
_cell.length_a   1.000
_cell.length_b   1.000
_cell.length_c   1.000
_cell.angle_alpha   90.00
_cell.angle_beta   90.00
_cell.angle_gamma   90.00
#
_symmetry.space_group_name_H-M   'P 1'
#
loop_
_entity.id
_entity.type
_entity.pdbx_description
1 polymer ?
#
loop_
_entity_poly.entity_id
_entity_poly.type
_entity_poly.pdbx_seq_one_letter_code
_entity_poly.pdbx_strand_id
1 'polypeptide(L)'
;MIDMELPLGYVNEDLLAALELMEPFGNGNSRPVFAKRNILLTGISVMGQKRNSARLRVVDDNTRTEMVLFKKLEDFEKQIAEKYGEDVVKSLEENRSVAVEVRFAAAYSAQWNEFRGVKKIQMAVEDYIL
;
A
#
# COMPACT_ATOMS: atom_id res chain seq x y z
N MET A 1 -0.97 16.15 0.86
CA MET A 1 -1.16 16.46 2.28
C MET A 1 -0.86 15.19 3.03
N ILE A 2 -0.08 15.25 4.10
CA ILE A 2 0.27 14.11 4.97
C ILE A 2 -0.05 14.59 6.38
N ASP A 3 -0.85 13.83 7.12
CA ASP A 3 -1.28 14.19 8.47
C ASP A 3 -0.25 13.76 9.53
N MET A 4 0.30 12.55 9.39
CA MET A 4 1.35 12.05 10.28
C MET A 4 2.12 10.86 9.68
N GLU A 5 3.29 10.57 10.24
CA GLU A 5 3.97 9.30 10.00
C GLU A 5 3.37 8.22 10.92
N LEU A 6 2.96 7.09 10.32
CA LEU A 6 2.32 5.99 11.05
C LEU A 6 2.93 4.65 10.60
N PRO A 7 3.46 3.82 11.52
CA PRO A 7 3.90 2.47 11.16
C PRO A 7 2.70 1.59 10.77
N LEU A 8 2.89 0.70 9.80
CA LEU A 8 1.80 -0.10 9.24
C LEU A 8 1.16 -1.03 10.28
N GLY A 9 1.93 -1.45 11.30
CA GLY A 9 1.43 -2.26 12.42
C GLY A 9 0.43 -1.57 13.35
N TYR A 10 0.32 -0.24 13.29
CA TYR A 10 -0.67 0.51 14.06
C TYR A 10 -2.02 0.63 13.34
N VAL A 11 -2.09 0.20 12.07
CA VAL A 11 -3.34 0.22 11.30
C VAL A 11 -4.18 -1.00 11.68
N ASN A 12 -5.03 -0.82 12.69
CA ASN A 12 -5.86 -1.86 13.29
C ASN A 12 -7.34 -1.41 13.44
N GLU A 13 -8.19 -2.29 13.96
CA GLU A 13 -9.64 -2.03 14.04
C GLU A 13 -9.96 -0.81 14.92
N ASP A 14 -9.21 -0.59 16.01
CA ASP A 14 -9.40 0.56 16.90
C ASP A 14 -9.10 1.89 16.19
N LEU A 15 -8.01 1.95 15.42
CA LEU A 15 -7.70 3.12 14.59
C LEU A 15 -8.83 3.38 13.59
N LEU A 16 -9.29 2.34 12.90
CA LEU A 16 -10.34 2.48 11.89
C LEU A 16 -11.68 2.89 12.51
N ALA A 17 -12.04 2.37 13.68
CA ALA A 17 -13.23 2.79 14.42
C ALA A 17 -13.14 4.27 14.87
N ALA A 18 -11.96 4.71 15.32
CA ALA A 18 -11.73 6.12 15.64
C ALA A 18 -11.87 7.02 14.40
N LEU A 19 -11.40 6.57 13.23
CA LEU A 19 -11.58 7.29 11.97
C LEU A 19 -13.05 7.36 11.55
N GLU A 20 -13.86 6.31 11.75
CA GLU A 20 -15.30 6.32 11.46
C GLU A 20 -16.05 7.38 12.29
N LEU A 21 -15.62 7.67 13.53
CA LEU A 21 -16.21 8.75 14.34
C LEU A 21 -15.97 10.15 13.77
N MET A 22 -15.01 10.30 12.86
CA MET A 22 -14.70 11.57 12.19
C MET A 22 -15.50 11.77 10.90
N GLU A 23 -16.34 10.81 10.51
CA GLU A 23 -17.19 10.91 9.32
C GLU A 23 -18.31 11.96 9.49
N PRO A 24 -18.79 12.61 8.41
CA PRO A 24 -18.53 12.28 7.01
C PRO A 24 -17.24 12.88 6.45
N PHE A 25 -16.54 12.11 5.60
CA PHE A 25 -15.41 12.62 4.82
C PHE A 25 -15.88 13.26 3.50
N GLY A 26 -15.17 14.30 3.03
CA GLY A 26 -15.49 15.02 1.79
C GLY A 26 -14.64 16.30 1.60
N ASN A 27 -15.12 17.23 0.76
CA ASN A 27 -14.37 18.45 0.38
C ASN A 27 -14.00 19.40 1.53
N GLY A 28 -14.56 19.22 2.74
CA GLY A 28 -14.19 19.98 3.95
C GLY A 28 -13.59 19.15 5.07
N ASN A 29 -13.50 17.82 4.90
CA ASN A 29 -12.99 16.87 5.88
C ASN A 29 -12.39 15.69 5.12
N SER A 30 -11.16 15.84 4.61
CA SER A 30 -10.49 14.76 3.91
C SER A 30 -10.17 13.63 4.87
N ARG A 31 -10.28 12.39 4.39
CA ARG A 31 -9.80 11.23 5.15
C ARG A 31 -8.31 11.42 5.47
N PRO A 32 -7.85 11.07 6.68
CA PRO A 32 -6.44 11.18 7.01
C PRO A 32 -5.55 10.37 6.07
N VAL A 33 -4.44 10.97 5.67
CA VAL A 33 -3.38 10.39 4.87
C VAL A 33 -2.14 10.26 5.73
N PHE A 34 -1.73 9.03 5.95
CA PHE A 34 -0.53 8.68 6.70
C PHE A 34 0.66 8.55 5.75
N ALA A 35 1.86 8.75 6.27
CA ALA A 35 3.09 8.42 5.56
C ALA A 35 3.85 7.32 6.27
N LYS A 36 4.53 6.47 5.50
CA LYS A 36 5.55 5.58 6.03
C LYS A 36 6.70 5.42 5.05
N ARG A 37 7.92 5.49 5.55
CA ARG A 37 9.16 5.29 4.80
C ARG A 37 9.74 3.91 5.06
N ASN A 38 10.68 3.51 4.20
CA ASN A 38 11.50 2.31 4.37
C ASN A 38 10.68 1.00 4.39
N ILE A 39 9.52 1.00 3.71
CA ILE A 39 8.64 -0.16 3.58
C ILE A 39 9.32 -1.16 2.65
N LEU A 40 9.53 -2.39 3.12
CA LEU A 40 10.09 -3.46 2.31
C LEU A 40 8.98 -4.10 1.46
N LEU A 41 9.14 -4.08 0.14
CA LEU A 41 8.26 -4.76 -0.79
C LEU A 41 8.71 -6.22 -0.96
N THR A 42 7.77 -7.15 -0.78
CA THR A 42 8.03 -8.60 -0.83
C THR A 42 7.21 -9.33 -1.89
N GLY A 43 6.28 -8.64 -2.54
CA GLY A 43 5.56 -9.17 -3.69
C GLY A 43 4.52 -8.22 -4.24
N ILE A 44 4.18 -8.44 -5.51
CA ILE A 44 3.18 -7.70 -6.26
C ILE A 44 2.14 -8.69 -6.77
N SER A 45 0.86 -8.40 -6.56
CA SER A 45 -0.22 -9.20 -7.14
C SER A 45 -1.12 -8.29 -7.95
N VAL A 46 -1.00 -8.37 -9.27
CA VAL A 46 -1.77 -7.54 -10.22
C VAL A 46 -3.26 -7.87 -10.10
N MET A 47 -4.08 -6.82 -10.08
CA MET A 47 -5.53 -6.88 -9.95
C MET A 47 -6.20 -6.04 -11.05
N GLY A 48 -7.49 -6.35 -11.30
CA GLY A 48 -8.32 -5.61 -12.22
C GLY A 48 -8.07 -5.93 -13.70
N GLN A 49 -9.11 -5.76 -14.53
CA GLN A 49 -9.05 -6.11 -15.96
C GLN A 49 -8.04 -5.28 -16.75
N LYS A 50 -7.83 -4.02 -16.33
CA LYS A 50 -6.89 -3.09 -16.96
C LYS A 50 -5.46 -3.22 -16.44
N ARG A 51 -5.19 -4.14 -15.50
CA ARG A 51 -3.87 -4.38 -14.89
C ARG A 51 -3.17 -3.12 -14.36
N ASN A 52 -3.94 -2.11 -13.93
CA ASN A 52 -3.40 -0.86 -13.40
C ASN A 52 -3.41 -0.80 -11.88
N SER A 53 -3.90 -1.85 -11.22
CA SER A 53 -3.91 -1.94 -9.76
C SER A 53 -3.19 -3.20 -9.29
N ALA A 54 -2.61 -3.13 -8.10
CA ALA A 54 -1.96 -4.27 -7.48
C ALA A 54 -2.16 -4.27 -5.95
N ARG A 55 -2.08 -5.46 -5.39
CA ARG A 55 -1.90 -5.70 -3.97
C ARG A 55 -0.41 -5.87 -3.73
N LEU A 56 0.16 -5.02 -2.90
CA LEU A 56 1.56 -5.00 -2.54
C LEU A 56 1.70 -5.72 -1.20
N ARG A 57 2.46 -6.82 -1.17
CA ARG A 57 2.82 -7.50 0.07
C ARG A 57 4.05 -6.82 0.65
N VAL A 58 3.92 -6.29 1.85
CA VAL A 58 4.94 -5.42 2.44
C VAL A 58 5.32 -5.86 3.86
N VAL A 59 6.52 -5.49 4.24
CA VAL A 59 7.04 -5.60 5.61
C VAL A 59 7.40 -4.21 6.09
N ASP A 60 6.88 -3.85 7.25
CA ASP A 60 7.28 -2.67 8.00
C ASP A 60 7.69 -3.10 9.42
N ASP A 61 8.95 -2.89 9.77
CA ASP A 61 9.59 -3.46 10.96
C ASP A 61 9.30 -4.98 11.09
N ASN A 62 8.46 -5.38 12.04
CA ASN A 62 8.06 -6.77 12.26
C ASN A 62 6.65 -7.11 11.74
N THR A 63 5.97 -6.15 11.12
CA THR A 63 4.60 -6.30 10.62
C THR A 63 4.62 -6.68 9.14
N ARG A 64 4.04 -7.85 8.83
CA ARG A 64 3.71 -8.27 7.46
C ARG A 64 2.26 -7.91 7.17
N THR A 65 2.04 -7.16 6.09
CA THR A 65 0.71 -6.69 5.72
C THR A 65 0.62 -6.41 4.23
N GLU A 66 -0.52 -5.89 3.79
CA GLU A 66 -0.81 -5.61 2.39
C GLU A 66 -1.29 -4.17 2.20
N MET A 67 -0.81 -3.54 1.14
CA MET A 67 -1.31 -2.26 0.66
C MET A 67 -1.91 -2.44 -0.73
N VAL A 68 -2.86 -1.58 -1.10
CA VAL A 68 -3.48 -1.60 -2.42
C VAL A 68 -3.09 -0.35 -3.19
N LEU A 69 -2.40 -0.55 -4.31
CA LEU A 69 -2.12 0.47 -5.29
C LEU A 69 -3.21 0.41 -6.36
N PHE A 70 -4.09 1.40 -6.44
CA PHE A 70 -5.23 1.36 -7.37
C PHE A 70 -4.90 1.81 -8.81
N LYS A 71 -3.81 2.57 -8.97
CA LYS A 71 -3.37 3.16 -10.24
C LYS A 71 -1.84 3.26 -10.25
N LYS A 72 -1.26 3.50 -11.43
CA LYS A 72 0.19 3.72 -11.62
C LYS A 72 1.01 2.46 -11.29
N LEU A 73 0.44 1.27 -11.48
CA LEU A 73 1.19 0.02 -11.33
C LEU A 73 2.34 -0.03 -12.34
N GLU A 74 2.05 0.26 -13.61
CA GLU A 74 3.05 0.27 -14.68
C GLU A 74 4.21 1.22 -14.36
N ASP A 75 3.92 2.42 -13.87
CA ASP A 75 4.94 3.40 -13.46
C ASP A 75 5.76 2.91 -12.24
N PHE A 76 5.11 2.21 -11.31
CA PHE A 76 5.77 1.65 -10.11
C PHE A 76 6.73 0.53 -10.50
N GLU A 77 6.27 -0.41 -11.32
CA GLU A 77 7.08 -1.52 -11.85
C GLU A 77 8.23 -1.00 -12.70
N LYS A 78 7.99 0.03 -13.53
CA LYS A 78 9.04 0.66 -14.33
C LYS A 78 10.14 1.27 -13.45
N GLN A 79 9.79 2.01 -12.39
CA GLN A 79 10.78 2.56 -11.47
C GLN A 79 11.59 1.45 -10.76
N ILE A 80 10.94 0.33 -10.41
CA ILE A 80 11.62 -0.83 -9.83
C ILE A 80 12.57 -1.46 -10.86
N ALA A 81 12.13 -1.65 -12.10
CA ALA A 81 12.96 -2.19 -13.16
C ALA A 81 14.18 -1.30 -13.45
N GLU A 82 14.00 0.03 -13.49
CA GLU A 82 15.08 1.00 -13.73
C GLU A 82 16.12 0.98 -12.60
N LYS A 83 15.69 0.79 -11.34
CA LYS A 83 16.57 0.86 -10.17
C LYS A 83 17.18 -0.50 -9.78
N TYR A 84 16.45 -1.58 -9.96
CA TYR A 84 16.81 -2.92 -9.45
C TYR A 84 16.83 -4.01 -10.55
N GLY A 85 16.36 -3.72 -11.76
CA GLY A 85 16.34 -4.65 -12.89
C GLY A 85 14.99 -5.34 -13.12
N GLU A 86 14.70 -5.70 -14.38
CA GLU A 86 13.44 -6.33 -14.78
C GLU A 86 13.19 -7.69 -14.09
N ASP A 87 14.25 -8.46 -13.85
CA ASP A 87 14.15 -9.76 -13.15
C ASP A 87 13.62 -9.62 -11.71
N VAL A 88 13.87 -8.48 -11.05
CA VAL A 88 13.35 -8.20 -9.71
C VAL A 88 11.85 -7.99 -9.76
N VAL A 89 11.34 -7.23 -10.73
CA VAL A 89 9.89 -7.04 -10.93
C VAL A 89 9.20 -8.37 -11.16
N LYS A 90 9.73 -9.18 -12.10
CA LYS A 90 9.18 -10.51 -12.39
C LYS A 90 9.19 -11.43 -11.17
N SER A 91 10.26 -11.40 -10.39
CA SER A 91 10.35 -12.21 -9.16
C SER A 91 9.33 -11.77 -8.11
N LEU A 92 9.10 -10.45 -7.96
CA LEU A 92 8.09 -9.91 -7.05
C LEU A 92 6.65 -10.29 -7.48
N GLU A 93 6.36 -10.26 -8.78
CA GLU A 93 5.06 -10.70 -9.32
C GLU A 93 4.82 -12.21 -9.15
N GLU A 94 5.86 -13.01 -9.37
CA GLU A 94 5.81 -14.48 -9.21
C GLU A 94 5.97 -14.94 -7.75
N ASN A 95 6.08 -14.00 -6.81
CA ASN A 95 6.24 -14.25 -5.37
C ASN A 95 7.50 -15.07 -5.03
N ARG A 96 8.56 -14.90 -5.83
CA ARG A 96 9.88 -15.51 -5.62
C ARG A 96 10.78 -14.60 -4.78
N SER A 97 11.72 -15.20 -4.06
CA SER A 97 12.73 -14.43 -3.32
C SER A 97 13.59 -13.62 -4.28
N VAL A 98 13.83 -12.36 -3.93
CA VAL A 98 14.74 -11.45 -4.64
C VAL A 98 16.07 -11.36 -3.91
N ALA A 99 17.16 -11.20 -4.64
CA ALA A 99 18.51 -11.06 -4.06
C ALA A 99 18.77 -9.66 -3.47
N VAL A 100 17.92 -8.69 -3.79
CA VAL A 100 18.01 -7.30 -3.35
C VAL A 100 16.73 -6.89 -2.63
N GLU A 101 16.86 -6.06 -1.59
CA GLU A 101 15.70 -5.48 -0.92
C GLU A 101 15.14 -4.31 -1.73
N VAL A 102 13.89 -4.42 -2.16
CA VAL A 102 13.16 -3.31 -2.78
C VAL A 102 12.42 -2.57 -1.68
N ARG A 103 12.81 -1.32 -1.42
CA ARG A 103 12.20 -0.48 -0.39
C ARG A 103 11.60 0.78 -1.00
N PHE A 104 10.51 1.27 -0.42
CA PHE A 104 9.83 2.49 -0.86
C PHE A 104 9.22 3.25 0.33
N ALA A 105 8.83 4.49 0.07
CA ALA A 105 7.98 5.27 0.95
C ALA A 105 6.58 5.41 0.34
N ALA A 106 5.55 5.42 1.16
CA ALA A 106 4.17 5.55 0.73
C ALA A 106 3.44 6.62 1.55
N ALA A 107 2.61 7.41 0.88
CA ALA A 107 1.47 8.08 1.49
C ALA A 107 0.23 7.19 1.27
N TYR A 108 -0.51 6.91 2.33
CA TYR A 108 -1.63 5.97 2.27
C TYR A 108 -2.78 6.37 3.18
N SER A 109 -4.00 6.03 2.76
CA SER A 109 -5.20 6.13 3.58
C SER A 109 -5.58 4.76 4.12
N ALA A 110 -6.16 4.72 5.33
CA ALA A 110 -6.70 3.50 5.92
C ALA A 110 -8.24 3.55 5.91
N GLN A 111 -8.87 2.50 5.41
CA GLN A 111 -10.32 2.40 5.35
C GLN A 111 -10.81 0.98 5.53
N TRP A 112 -12.08 0.85 5.90
CA TRP A 112 -12.79 -0.40 5.81
C TRP A 112 -13.16 -0.69 4.36
N ASN A 113 -12.91 -1.92 3.93
CA ASN A 113 -13.39 -2.46 2.67
C ASN A 113 -14.32 -3.64 2.98
N GLU A 114 -15.59 -3.52 2.59
CA GLU A 114 -16.56 -4.59 2.72
C GLU A 114 -16.82 -5.23 1.35
N PHE A 115 -16.45 -6.49 1.22
CA PHE A 115 -16.69 -7.26 0.00
C PHE A 115 -17.34 -8.59 0.37
N ARG A 116 -18.52 -8.85 -0.21
CA ARG A 116 -19.34 -10.05 0.06
C ARG A 116 -19.61 -10.27 1.56
N GLY A 117 -19.89 -9.19 2.30
CA GLY A 117 -20.20 -9.22 3.73
C GLY A 117 -18.98 -9.43 4.64
N VAL A 118 -17.76 -9.40 4.10
CA VAL A 118 -16.53 -9.46 4.90
C VAL A 118 -15.91 -8.07 4.95
N LYS A 119 -15.94 -7.44 6.13
CA LYS A 119 -15.26 -6.19 6.43
C LYS A 119 -13.78 -6.48 6.68
N LYS A 120 -12.88 -5.82 5.95
CA LYS A 120 -11.43 -5.91 6.14
C LYS A 120 -10.80 -4.53 6.14
N ILE A 121 -9.72 -4.38 6.89
CA ILE A 121 -8.88 -3.18 6.82
C ILE A 121 -8.17 -3.17 5.46
N GLN A 122 -8.17 -2.02 4.81
CA GLN A 122 -7.46 -1.77 3.56
C GLN A 122 -6.62 -0.51 3.70
N MET A 123 -5.33 -0.61 3.40
CA MET A 123 -4.44 0.54 3.22
C MET A 123 -4.34 0.85 1.73
N ALA A 124 -4.89 1.97 1.30
CA ALA A 124 -4.83 2.41 -0.10
C ALA A 124 -3.66 3.36 -0.29
N VAL A 125 -2.75 3.04 -1.22
CA VAL A 125 -1.62 3.90 -1.56
C VAL A 125 -2.12 5.07 -2.41
N GLU A 126 -1.94 6.28 -1.89
CA GLU A 126 -2.29 7.54 -2.56
C GLU A 126 -1.10 8.07 -3.39
N ASP A 127 0.11 7.93 -2.84
CA ASP A 127 1.36 8.30 -3.51
C ASP A 127 2.55 7.49 -2.98
N TYR A 128 3.65 7.45 -3.73
CA TYR A 128 4.84 6.69 -3.35
C TYR A 128 6.13 7.30 -3.90
N ILE A 129 7.25 6.93 -3.27
CA ILE A 129 8.62 7.26 -3.72
C ILE A 129 9.49 6.00 -3.56
N LEU A 130 10.24 5.63 -4.61
CA LEU A 130 11.06 4.42 -4.66
C LEU A 130 12.55 4.64 -4.32
#